data_AF-A0A254RV52-F1
#
_entry.id   AF-A0A254RV52-F1
#
_cell.length_a   1.000
_cell.length_b   1.000
_cell.length_c   1.000
_cell.angle_alpha   90.00
_cell.angle_beta   90.00
_cell.angle_gamma   90.00
#
_symmetry.space_group_name_H-M   'P 1'
#
loop_
_entity.id
_entity.type
_entity.pdbx_description
1 polymer ?
#
loop_
_entity_poly.entity_id
_entity_poly.type
_entity_poly.pdbx_seq_one_letter_code
_entity_poly.pdbx_strand_id
1 'polypeptide(L)'
;MAKEIAEAMGVFERIAFLDDSFLACHPEQATRVEGSMADLPKFAVDYRYGFVAIGNPELRRKLTEQLLQNNMTPATLVHPTAYVSPSAKLEQGCCIEPNATVQTGATLGTATFVASGAVVRHNATVGDFSHIDCNAVVQTGAVVPAATKVACNSVFNKV
;
A
#
# COMPACT_ATOMS: atom_id res chain seq x y z
N MET A 1 -10.87 -0.67 -3.43
CA MET A 1 -9.94 0.13 -2.62
C MET A 1 -8.70 0.61 -3.39
N ALA A 2 -7.65 -0.20 -3.63
CA ALA A 2 -6.43 0.31 -4.29
C ALA A 2 -6.69 0.96 -5.66
N LYS A 3 -7.62 0.39 -6.45
CA LYS A 3 -8.12 0.98 -7.70
C LYS A 3 -8.66 2.39 -7.51
N GLU A 4 -9.62 2.53 -6.61
CA GLU A 4 -10.29 3.79 -6.32
C GLU A 4 -9.31 4.85 -5.83
N ILE A 5 -8.30 4.47 -5.03
CA ILE A 5 -7.25 5.40 -4.60
C ILE A 5 -6.41 5.86 -5.79
N ALA A 6 -5.96 4.93 -6.65
CA ALA A 6 -5.20 5.28 -7.84
C ALA A 6 -6.00 6.16 -8.81
N GLU A 7 -7.29 5.88 -9.00
CA GLU A 7 -8.22 6.71 -9.78
C GLU A 7 -8.39 8.09 -9.16
N ALA A 8 -8.61 8.17 -7.84
CA ALA A 8 -8.79 9.42 -7.11
C ALA A 8 -7.54 10.32 -7.14
N MET A 9 -6.34 9.74 -7.22
CA MET A 9 -5.10 10.52 -7.38
C MET A 9 -5.09 11.29 -8.71
N GLY A 10 -5.77 10.80 -9.76
CA GLY A 10 -5.87 11.48 -11.06
C GLY A 10 -4.55 11.61 -11.82
N VAL A 11 -3.52 10.83 -11.46
CA VAL A 11 -2.17 10.89 -12.06
C VAL A 11 -1.85 9.72 -12.99
N PHE A 12 -2.73 8.70 -13.06
CA PHE A 12 -2.52 7.51 -13.89
C PHE A 12 -3.47 7.54 -15.10
N GLU A 13 -2.91 7.39 -16.29
CA GLU A 13 -3.68 7.35 -17.55
C GLU A 13 -4.45 6.02 -17.72
N ARG A 14 -3.81 4.91 -17.33
CA ARG A 14 -4.34 3.56 -17.45
C ARG A 14 -4.06 2.77 -16.18
N ILE A 15 -5.02 1.98 -15.74
CA ILE A 15 -4.95 1.15 -14.53
C ILE A 15 -5.45 -0.24 -14.92
N ALA A 16 -4.66 -1.27 -14.63
CA ALA A 16 -4.99 -2.68 -14.85
C ALA A 16 -4.78 -3.49 -13.57
N PHE A 17 -5.59 -4.53 -13.39
CA PHE A 17 -5.60 -5.44 -12.25
C PHE A 17 -5.24 -6.85 -12.67
N LEU A 18 -4.31 -7.44 -11.92
CA LEU A 18 -3.96 -8.85 -12.02
C LEU A 18 -4.41 -9.54 -10.74
N ASP A 19 -5.30 -10.54 -10.86
CA ASP A 19 -5.84 -11.25 -9.70
C ASP A 19 -6.16 -12.72 -10.03
N ASP A 20 -5.24 -13.59 -9.61
CA ASP A 20 -5.35 -15.04 -9.78
C ASP A 20 -6.56 -15.63 -9.05
N SER A 21 -6.88 -15.10 -7.86
CA SER A 21 -7.99 -15.62 -7.04
C SER A 21 -9.34 -15.21 -7.61
N PHE A 22 -9.45 -13.99 -8.13
CA PHE A 22 -10.66 -13.52 -8.78
C PHE A 22 -10.98 -14.34 -10.04
N LEU A 23 -9.98 -14.58 -10.89
CA LEU A 23 -10.13 -15.42 -12.09
C LEU A 23 -10.54 -16.85 -11.75
N ALA A 24 -10.00 -17.42 -10.67
CA ALA A 24 -10.34 -18.76 -10.22
C ALA A 24 -11.77 -18.85 -9.64
N CYS A 25 -12.20 -17.84 -8.88
CA CYS A 25 -13.50 -17.86 -8.20
C CYS A 25 -14.67 -17.33 -9.05
N HIS A 26 -14.42 -16.46 -10.02
CA HIS A 26 -15.44 -15.80 -10.83
C HIS A 26 -15.08 -15.84 -12.33
N PRO A 27 -14.94 -17.04 -12.94
CA PRO A 27 -14.56 -17.17 -14.34
C PRO A 27 -15.55 -16.45 -15.28
N GLU A 28 -16.82 -16.32 -14.90
CA GLU A 28 -17.86 -15.62 -15.64
C GLU A 28 -17.70 -14.09 -15.64
N GLN A 29 -16.87 -13.54 -14.76
CA GLN A 29 -16.57 -12.10 -14.64
C GLN A 29 -15.13 -11.76 -15.03
N ALA A 30 -14.46 -12.63 -15.79
CA ALA A 30 -13.06 -12.47 -16.19
C ALA A 30 -12.75 -11.11 -16.82
N THR A 31 -13.71 -10.43 -17.46
CA THR A 31 -13.53 -9.08 -18.02
C THR A 31 -13.31 -7.97 -16.97
N ARG A 32 -13.45 -8.26 -15.68
CA ARG A 32 -13.21 -7.29 -14.59
C ARG A 32 -11.76 -7.21 -14.15
N VAL A 33 -10.91 -8.12 -14.61
CA VAL A 33 -9.47 -8.17 -14.36
C VAL A 33 -8.75 -8.43 -15.68
N GLU A 34 -7.61 -7.79 -15.87
CA GLU A 34 -6.90 -7.78 -17.13
C GLU A 34 -5.99 -9.00 -17.32
N GLY A 35 -5.73 -9.75 -16.24
CA GLY A 35 -4.95 -10.99 -16.32
C GLY A 35 -4.61 -11.61 -14.97
N SER A 36 -3.68 -12.55 -15.03
CA SER A 36 -3.09 -13.22 -13.87
C SER A 36 -1.72 -12.64 -13.53
N MET A 37 -1.16 -12.97 -12.38
CA MET A 37 0.22 -12.63 -12.03
C MET A 37 1.24 -13.26 -12.99
N ALA A 38 0.90 -14.35 -13.69
CA ALA A 38 1.76 -14.92 -14.71
C ALA A 38 1.90 -14.00 -15.95
N ASP A 39 0.96 -13.08 -16.14
CA ASP A 39 0.99 -12.11 -17.23
C ASP A 39 1.81 -10.86 -16.88
N LEU A 40 2.30 -10.72 -15.64
CA LEU A 40 3.06 -9.55 -15.18
C LEU A 40 4.18 -9.11 -16.15
N PRO A 41 5.01 -10.00 -16.74
CA PRO A 41 6.05 -9.58 -17.68
C PRO A 41 5.50 -8.91 -18.94
N LYS A 42 4.28 -9.26 -19.38
CA LYS A 42 3.62 -8.62 -20.53
C LYS A 42 3.22 -7.19 -20.18
N PHE A 43 2.68 -6.99 -18.97
CA PHE A 43 2.30 -5.67 -18.48
C PHE A 43 3.51 -4.79 -18.21
N ALA A 44 4.64 -5.35 -17.75
CA ALA A 44 5.87 -4.59 -17.50
C ALA A 44 6.42 -3.86 -18.75
N VAL A 45 6.02 -4.27 -19.95
CA VAL A 45 6.38 -3.57 -21.21
C VAL A 45 5.69 -2.20 -21.31
N ASP A 46 4.41 -2.13 -20.95
CA ASP A 46 3.56 -0.94 -21.13
C ASP A 46 3.33 -0.15 -19.83
N TYR A 47 3.55 -0.79 -18.68
CA TYR A 47 3.31 -0.24 -17.35
C TYR A 47 4.62 -0.06 -16.60
N ARG A 48 4.97 1.20 -16.32
CA ARG A 48 6.15 1.54 -15.51
C ARG A 48 5.97 1.27 -14.02
N TYR A 49 4.73 1.39 -13.54
CA TYR A 49 4.39 1.33 -12.13
C TYR A 49 3.54 0.11 -11.82
N GLY A 50 3.77 -0.51 -10.67
CA GLY A 50 2.93 -1.59 -10.14
C GLY A 50 2.61 -1.36 -8.67
N PHE A 51 1.48 -1.88 -8.21
CA PHE A 51 1.10 -1.80 -6.80
C PHE A 51 0.57 -3.14 -6.31
N VAL A 52 1.04 -3.59 -5.15
CA VAL A 52 0.68 -4.90 -4.59
C VAL A 52 -0.39 -4.74 -3.53
N ALA A 53 -1.66 -4.88 -3.92
CA ALA A 53 -2.83 -4.72 -3.04
C ALA A 53 -3.14 -5.96 -2.18
N ILE A 54 -2.13 -6.55 -1.53
CA ILE A 54 -2.27 -7.80 -0.75
C ILE A 54 -2.09 -7.53 0.74
N GLY A 55 -3.06 -7.95 1.57
CA GLY A 55 -3.01 -7.76 3.02
C GLY A 55 -1.94 -8.59 3.74
N ASN A 56 -1.66 -9.81 3.28
CA ASN A 56 -0.62 -10.67 3.84
C ASN A 56 0.78 -10.07 3.56
N PRO A 57 1.60 -9.79 4.59
CA PRO A 57 2.87 -9.09 4.42
C PRO A 57 3.95 -9.92 3.70
N GLU A 58 3.95 -11.24 3.86
CA GLU A 58 4.93 -12.13 3.20
C GLU A 58 4.66 -12.20 1.70
N LEU A 59 3.40 -12.41 1.32
CA LEU A 59 3.00 -12.40 -0.08
C LEU A 59 3.19 -11.00 -0.69
N ARG A 60 2.85 -9.94 0.05
CA ARG A 60 3.09 -8.57 -0.40
C ARG A 60 4.57 -8.30 -0.68
N ARG A 61 5.48 -8.80 0.16
CA ARG A 61 6.93 -8.73 -0.05
C ARG A 61 7.34 -9.46 -1.32
N LYS A 62 6.98 -10.74 -1.45
CA LYS A 62 7.32 -11.56 -2.62
C LYS A 62 6.87 -10.91 -3.93
N LEU A 63 5.64 -10.41 -3.98
CA LEU A 63 5.11 -9.76 -5.18
C LEU A 63 5.76 -8.40 -5.44
N THR A 64 6.12 -7.65 -4.39
CA THR A 64 6.88 -6.39 -4.55
C THR A 64 8.26 -6.66 -5.16
N GLU A 65 8.94 -7.72 -4.73
CA GLU A 65 10.20 -8.16 -5.33
C GLU A 65 10.02 -8.57 -6.80
N GLN A 66 8.92 -9.24 -7.15
CA GLN A 66 8.60 -9.57 -8.54
C GLN A 66 8.39 -8.32 -9.41
N LEU A 67 7.74 -7.27 -8.90
CA LEU A 67 7.63 -6.00 -9.63
C LEU A 67 9.02 -5.44 -9.96
N LEU A 68 9.91 -5.40 -8.96
CA LEU A 68 11.27 -4.89 -9.13
C LEU A 68 12.10 -5.73 -10.11
N GLN A 69 11.96 -7.06 -10.07
CA GLN A 69 12.62 -7.98 -11.00
C GLN A 69 12.15 -7.82 -12.45
N ASN A 70 10.92 -7.33 -12.64
CA ASN A 70 10.39 -6.98 -13.97
C ASN A 70 10.62 -5.50 -14.32
N ASN A 71 11.58 -4.83 -13.68
CA ASN A 71 11.93 -3.42 -13.92
C ASN A 71 10.78 -2.42 -13.70
N MET A 72 9.74 -2.81 -12.96
CA MET A 72 8.64 -1.93 -12.58
C MET A 72 8.98 -1.21 -11.27
N THR A 73 8.40 -0.02 -11.08
CA THR A 73 8.52 0.77 -9.84
C THR A 73 7.28 0.54 -8.96
N PRO A 74 7.42 0.09 -7.70
CA PRO A 74 6.32 0.04 -6.75
C PRO A 74 5.73 1.45 -6.52
N ALA A 75 4.48 1.66 -6.96
CA ALA A 75 3.79 2.93 -6.82
C ALA A 75 3.45 3.20 -5.36
N THR A 76 3.67 4.43 -4.89
CA THR A 76 3.10 4.89 -3.62
C THR A 76 1.77 5.56 -3.90
N LEU A 77 0.70 5.01 -3.33
CA LEU A 77 -0.66 5.50 -3.49
C LEU A 77 -1.05 6.34 -2.27
N VAL A 78 -1.50 7.58 -2.50
CA VAL A 78 -1.94 8.50 -1.45
C VAL A 78 -3.28 9.07 -1.84
N HIS A 79 -4.34 8.71 -1.10
CA HIS A 79 -5.66 9.24 -1.36
C HIS A 79 -5.69 10.77 -1.18
N PRO A 80 -6.38 11.55 -2.03
CA PRO A 80 -6.40 13.02 -1.93
C PRO A 80 -6.91 13.59 -0.59
N THR A 81 -7.71 12.82 0.17
CA THR A 81 -8.19 13.23 1.49
C THR A 81 -7.28 12.81 2.64
N ALA A 82 -6.22 12.04 2.38
CA ALA A 82 -5.22 11.74 3.39
C ALA A 82 -4.34 12.98 3.64
N TYR A 83 -3.95 13.17 4.89
CA TYR A 83 -2.93 14.16 5.22
C TYR A 83 -1.58 13.46 5.35
N VAL A 84 -0.61 13.85 4.52
CA VAL A 84 0.79 13.43 4.66
C VAL A 84 1.63 14.68 4.86
N SER A 85 2.32 14.78 5.99
CA SER A 85 3.21 15.91 6.27
C SER A 85 4.32 16.00 5.22
N PRO A 86 4.68 17.19 4.72
CA PRO A 86 5.80 17.37 3.79
C PRO A 86 7.16 16.90 4.31
N SER A 87 7.31 16.75 5.64
CA SER A 87 8.54 16.22 6.26
C SER A 87 8.47 14.72 6.56
N ALA A 88 7.33 14.07 6.34
CA ALA A 88 7.24 12.62 6.44
C ALA A 88 7.99 11.95 5.29
N LYS A 89 8.54 10.78 5.55
CA LYS A 89 9.25 9.97 4.56
C LYS A 89 8.44 8.71 4.28
N LEU A 90 8.10 8.50 3.02
CA LEU A 90 7.37 7.32 2.55
C LEU A 90 8.26 6.58 1.57
N GLU A 91 8.59 5.34 1.90
CA GLU A 91 9.24 4.45 0.94
C GLU A 91 8.26 3.99 -0.15
N GLN A 92 8.79 3.33 -1.18
CA GLN A 92 8.01 2.89 -2.34
C GLN A 92 6.95 1.85 -1.97
N GLY A 93 5.87 1.79 -2.76
CA GLY A 93 4.80 0.81 -2.57
C GLY A 93 3.83 1.13 -1.42
N CYS A 94 3.99 2.25 -0.72
CA CYS A 94 3.10 2.61 0.39
C CYS A 94 1.66 2.88 -0.10
N CYS A 95 0.68 2.61 0.75
CA CYS A 95 -0.72 2.93 0.51
C CYS A 95 -1.28 3.74 1.67
N ILE A 96 -1.71 4.97 1.40
CA ILE A 96 -2.29 5.87 2.38
C ILE A 96 -3.76 6.08 1.99
N GLU A 97 -4.65 5.46 2.77
CA GLU A 97 -6.08 5.41 2.52
C GLU A 97 -6.82 6.72 2.90
N PRO A 98 -8.10 6.89 2.52
CA PRO A 98 -8.86 8.09 2.85
C PRO A 98 -8.83 8.45 4.33
N ASN A 99 -8.64 9.75 4.62
CA ASN A 99 -8.62 10.32 5.97
C ASN A 99 -7.52 9.78 6.91
N ALA A 100 -6.58 8.98 6.40
CA ALA A 100 -5.38 8.64 7.13
C ALA A 100 -4.49 9.89 7.35
N THR A 101 -3.75 9.92 8.45
CA THR A 101 -2.89 11.05 8.82
C THR A 101 -1.47 10.55 9.12
N VAL A 102 -0.48 11.02 8.36
CA VAL A 102 0.95 10.79 8.59
C VAL A 102 1.58 12.11 8.99
N GLN A 103 1.94 12.24 10.28
CA GLN A 103 2.41 13.51 10.85
C GLN A 103 3.90 13.80 10.60
N THR A 104 4.31 15.01 10.97
CA THR A 104 5.67 15.55 10.82
C THR A 104 6.76 14.59 11.29
N GLY A 105 7.76 14.37 10.44
CA GLY A 105 8.93 13.55 10.74
C GLY A 105 8.66 12.05 10.86
N ALA A 106 7.43 11.59 10.59
CA ALA A 106 7.15 10.15 10.56
C ALA A 106 7.83 9.47 9.36
N THR A 107 8.21 8.21 9.52
CA THR A 107 8.80 7.38 8.46
C THR A 107 7.98 6.12 8.24
N LEU A 108 7.58 5.85 7.01
CA LEU A 108 6.90 4.63 6.60
C LEU A 108 7.82 3.81 5.69
N GLY A 109 8.07 2.56 6.09
CA GLY A 109 8.86 1.60 5.33
C GLY A 109 8.15 1.10 4.08
N THR A 110 8.87 0.33 3.27
CA THR A 110 8.44 -0.16 1.95
C THR A 110 7.13 -0.91 2.04
N ALA A 111 6.20 -0.64 1.11
CA ALA A 111 4.92 -1.34 1.01
C ALA A 111 4.09 -1.36 2.32
N THR A 112 4.18 -0.28 3.09
CA THR A 112 3.38 -0.07 4.30
C THR A 112 1.99 0.43 3.94
N PHE A 113 0.97 -0.11 4.61
CA PHE A 113 -0.41 0.37 4.49
C PHE A 113 -0.79 1.18 5.73
N VAL A 114 -1.34 2.36 5.51
CA VAL A 114 -1.99 3.19 6.54
C VAL A 114 -3.45 3.31 6.14
N ALA A 115 -4.27 2.50 6.81
CA ALA A 115 -5.68 2.35 6.49
C ALA A 115 -6.51 3.56 6.89
N SER A 116 -7.77 3.56 6.46
CA SER A 116 -8.67 4.69 6.59
C SER A 116 -8.79 5.18 8.05
N GLY A 117 -8.63 6.49 8.24
CA GLY A 117 -8.69 7.14 9.56
C GLY A 117 -7.53 6.81 10.52
N ALA A 118 -6.56 5.98 10.12
CA ALA A 118 -5.40 5.70 10.97
C ALA A 118 -4.48 6.92 11.10
N VAL A 119 -3.81 7.04 12.25
CA VAL A 119 -2.92 8.16 12.57
C VAL A 119 -1.53 7.66 12.93
N VAL A 120 -0.55 7.99 12.09
CA VAL A 120 0.88 7.85 12.41
C VAL A 120 1.38 9.18 12.95
N ARG A 121 1.58 9.25 14.28
CA ARG A 121 1.95 10.50 14.95
C ARG A 121 3.40 10.91 14.66
N HIS A 122 3.73 12.14 15.05
CA HIS A 122 5.01 12.76 14.73
C HIS A 122 6.21 11.93 15.22
N ASN A 123 7.25 11.88 14.39
CA ASN A 123 8.50 11.13 14.60
C ASN A 123 8.32 9.61 14.81
N ALA A 124 7.14 9.04 14.54
CA ALA A 124 6.96 7.60 14.58
C ALA A 124 7.60 6.92 13.36
N THR A 125 8.05 5.68 13.54
CA THR A 125 8.61 4.85 12.47
C THR A 125 7.75 3.60 12.31
N VAL A 126 7.31 3.33 11.08
CA VAL A 126 6.59 2.11 10.73
C VAL A 126 7.46 1.28 9.81
N GLY A 127 7.80 0.05 10.23
CA GLY A 127 8.64 -0.85 9.45
C GLY A 127 7.98 -1.38 8.17
N ASP A 128 8.81 -1.90 7.26
CA ASP A 128 8.38 -2.40 5.95
C ASP A 128 7.25 -3.43 6.06
N PHE A 129 6.33 -3.42 5.08
CA PHE A 129 5.22 -4.36 4.97
C PHE A 129 4.30 -4.39 6.18
N SER A 130 4.31 -3.34 7.01
CA SER A 130 3.36 -3.21 8.11
C SER A 130 2.00 -2.71 7.62
N HIS A 131 0.98 -2.92 8.45
CA HIS A 131 -0.39 -2.51 8.19
C HIS A 131 -0.93 -1.83 9.45
N ILE A 132 -1.09 -0.51 9.39
CA ILE A 132 -1.77 0.28 10.41
C ILE A 132 -3.26 0.29 10.06
N ASP A 133 -4.05 -0.57 10.71
CA ASP A 133 -5.45 -0.82 10.34
C ASP A 133 -6.37 0.35 10.75
N CYS A 134 -7.62 0.31 10.30
CA CYS A 134 -8.56 1.42 10.39
C CYS A 134 -8.65 2.05 11.78
N ASN A 135 -8.56 3.38 11.85
CA ASN A 135 -8.59 4.17 13.08
C ASN A 135 -7.53 3.81 14.14
N ALA A 136 -6.50 3.04 13.79
CA ALA A 136 -5.40 2.77 14.70
C ALA A 136 -4.49 4.01 14.85
N VAL A 137 -3.86 4.15 16.01
CA VAL A 137 -2.93 5.24 16.30
C VAL A 137 -1.54 4.68 16.62
N VAL A 138 -0.53 5.06 15.86
CA VAL A 138 0.88 4.86 16.21
C VAL A 138 1.35 6.08 17.00
N GLN A 139 1.72 5.88 18.27
CA GLN A 139 2.11 6.97 19.15
C GLN A 139 3.36 7.72 18.69
N THR A 140 3.51 8.95 19.17
CA THR A 140 4.68 9.79 18.93
C THR A 140 5.98 9.03 19.21
N GLY A 141 6.87 8.98 18.23
CA GLY A 141 8.17 8.33 18.37
C GLY A 141 8.12 6.81 18.56
N ALA A 142 6.96 6.16 18.41
CA ALA A 142 6.87 4.71 18.48
C ALA A 142 7.51 4.07 17.24
N VAL A 143 8.05 2.86 17.41
CA VAL A 143 8.67 2.08 16.35
C VAL A 143 7.86 0.80 16.17
N VAL A 144 7.06 0.75 15.11
CA VAL A 144 6.33 -0.45 14.71
C VAL A 144 7.29 -1.36 13.94
N PRO A 145 7.52 -2.61 14.38
CA PRO A 145 8.39 -3.54 13.66
C PRO A 145 7.88 -3.82 12.24
N ALA A 146 8.74 -4.31 11.36
CA ALA A 146 8.35 -4.74 10.02
C ALA A 146 7.32 -5.88 10.06
N ALA A 147 6.52 -6.00 9.01
CA ALA A 147 5.46 -7.01 8.84
C ALA A 147 4.44 -7.05 10.00
N THR A 148 4.27 -5.95 10.74
CA THR A 148 3.35 -5.88 11.88
C THR A 148 2.00 -5.33 11.45
N LYS A 149 0.93 -5.98 11.91
CA LYS A 149 -0.42 -5.44 11.83
C LYS A 149 -0.79 -4.77 13.15
N VAL A 150 -0.98 -3.45 13.14
CA VAL A 150 -1.59 -2.73 14.27
C VAL A 150 -3.10 -2.83 14.13
N ALA A 151 -3.77 -3.37 15.15
CA ALA A 151 -5.20 -3.66 15.10
C ALA A 151 -6.05 -2.40 14.96
N CYS A 152 -7.22 -2.53 14.33
CA CYS A 152 -8.15 -1.43 14.18
C CYS A 152 -8.59 -0.87 15.54
N ASN A 153 -8.81 0.44 15.62
CA ASN A 153 -9.20 1.16 16.83
C ASN A 153 -8.25 0.97 18.04
N SER A 154 -6.99 0.56 17.80
CA SER A 154 -6.00 0.37 18.85
C SER A 154 -4.92 1.45 18.85
N VAL A 155 -4.18 1.56 19.96
CA VAL A 155 -3.04 2.46 20.10
C VAL A 155 -1.77 1.63 20.23
N PHE A 156 -0.85 1.79 19.28
CA PHE A 156 0.49 1.20 19.35
C PHE A 156 1.41 2.15 20.11
N ASN A 157 1.86 1.71 21.30
CA ASN A 157 2.72 2.49 22.17
C ASN A 157 4.20 2.22 21.89
N LYS A 158 5.06 3.10 22.41
CA LYS A 158 6.52 2.97 22.35
C LYS A 158 6.95 1.72 23.11
N VAL A 159 7.80 0.90 22.48
CA VAL A 159 8.58 -0.15 23.17
C VAL A 159 9.79 0.51 23.82
#